data_AF-A0A157SFV2-F1
#
_entry.id   AF-A0A157SFV2-F1
#
_cell.length_a   1.000
_cell.length_b   1.000
_cell.length_c   1.000
_cell.angle_alpha   90.00
_cell.angle_beta   90.00
_cell.angle_gamma   90.00
#
_symmetry.space_group_name_H-M   'P 1'
#
loop_
_entity.id
_entity.type
_entity.pdbx_description
1 polymer ?
#
loop_
_entity_poly.entity_id
_entity_poly.type
_entity_poly.pdbx_seq_one_letter_code
_entity_poly.pdbx_strand_id
1 'polypeptide(L)' 'MPEAEAGATLARGAVLGAAMDLHGKPTETIALPQDGIVIGLRRDPVVHTGERAAFVAYEWDEVACTLR' A
#
# COMPACT_ATOMS: atom_id res chain seq x y z
N MET A 1 -10.02 -5.48 4.58
CA MET A 1 -10.00 -4.96 3.20
C MET A 1 -8.92 -3.89 3.14
N PRO A 2 -8.16 -3.76 2.04
CA PRO A 2 -7.12 -2.72 1.95
C PRO A 2 -7.74 -1.33 2.08
N GLU A 3 -7.06 -0.44 2.80
CA GLU A 3 -7.52 0.95 3.05
C GLU A 3 -7.10 1.93 1.92
N ALA A 4 -6.39 1.42 0.92
CA ALA A 4 -5.85 2.15 -0.21
C ALA A 4 -6.15 1.45 -1.53
N GLU A 5 -6.05 2.19 -2.63
CA GLU A 5 -6.21 1.68 -4.01
C GLU A 5 -4.92 1.85 -4.81
N ALA A 6 -4.73 0.97 -5.80
CA ALA A 6 -3.62 1.13 -6.75
C ALA A 6 -3.81 2.40 -7.58
N GLY A 7 -2.71 3.11 -7.83
CA GLY A 7 -2.67 4.42 -8.45
C GLY A 7 -2.82 5.58 -7.46
N ALA A 8 -3.14 5.33 -6.19
CA ALA A 8 -3.24 6.39 -5.20
C ALA A 8 -1.85 6.91 -4.78
N THR A 9 -1.71 8.23 -4.75
CA THR A 9 -0.59 8.92 -4.08
C THR A 9 -0.93 9.12 -2.61
N LEU A 10 -0.09 8.63 -1.73
CA LEU A 10 -0.29 8.66 -0.28
C LEU A 10 0.92 9.29 0.42
N ALA A 11 0.65 9.98 1.53
CA ALA A 11 1.68 10.61 2.33
C ALA A 11 2.41 9.59 3.23
N ARG A 12 3.59 9.98 3.72
CA ARG A 12 4.31 9.29 4.79
C ARG A 12 3.40 8.97 5.97
N GLY A 13 3.46 7.73 6.44
CA GLY A 13 2.68 7.25 7.57
C GLY A 13 1.25 6.83 7.21
N ALA A 14 0.80 6.99 5.96
CA ALA A 14 -0.46 6.43 5.51
C ALA A 14 -0.47 4.90 5.68
N VAL A 15 -1.56 4.38 6.23
CA VAL A 15 -1.75 2.94 6.48
C VAL A 15 -2.26 2.28 5.20
N LEU A 16 -1.58 1.22 4.78
CA LEU A 16 -2.00 0.39 3.65
C LEU A 16 -2.91 -0.76 4.11
N GLY A 17 -2.71 -1.20 5.35
CA GLY A 17 -3.50 -2.24 6.01
C GLY A 17 -2.80 -2.79 7.24
N ALA A 18 -3.34 -3.88 7.77
CA ALA A 18 -2.78 -4.57 8.92
C ALA A 18 -2.75 -6.08 8.68
N ALA A 19 -1.72 -6.74 9.20
CA ALA A 19 -1.73 -8.19 9.40
C ALA A 19 -2.49 -8.48 10.70
N MET A 20 -3.27 -9.55 10.70
CA MET A 20 -4.09 -9.95 11.83
C MET A 20 -3.84 -11.42 12.19
N ASP A 21 -4.03 -11.75 13.46
CA ASP A 21 -4.10 -13.15 13.88
C ASP A 21 -5.44 -13.80 13.48
N LEU A 22 -5.57 -15.09 13.76
CA LEU A 22 -6.78 -15.88 13.46
C LEU A 22 -8.03 -15.39 14.20
N HIS A 23 -7.87 -14.54 15.23
CA HIS A 23 -8.95 -13.92 15.99
C HIS A 23 -9.27 -12.50 15.52
N GLY A 24 -8.61 -12.01 14.46
CA GLY A 24 -8.80 -10.67 13.91
C GLY A 24 -8.08 -9.58 14.69
N LYS A 25 -7.18 -9.93 15.62
CA LYS A 25 -6.38 -8.94 16.35
C LYS A 25 -5.20 -8.48 15.47
N PRO A 26 -5.02 -7.16 15.26
CA PRO A 26 -3.87 -6.65 14.53
C PRO A 26 -2.56 -7.05 15.22
N THR A 27 -1.66 -7.66 14.47
CA THR A 27 -0.31 -8.03 14.91
C THR A 27 0.74 -7.07 14.34
N GLU A 28 0.48 -6.49 13.18
CA GLU A 28 1.36 -5.54 12.50
C GLU A 28 0.54 -4.53 11.70
N THR A 29 0.93 -3.26 11.74
CA THR A 29 0.37 -2.20 10.88
C THR A 29 1.37 -1.86 9.80
N ILE A 30 0.93 -1.90 8.55
CA ILE A 30 1.76 -1.67 7.38
C ILE A 30 1.52 -0.24 6.93
N ALA A 31 2.51 0.62 7.16
CA ALA A 31 2.44 2.05 6.84
C ALA A 31 3.58 2.47 5.93
N LEU A 32 3.34 3.51 5.13
CA LEU A 32 4.35 4.04 4.22
C LEU A 32 5.49 4.75 4.98
N PRO A 33 6.76 4.41 4.70
CA PRO A 33 7.90 5.07 5.34
C PRO A 33 8.11 6.51 4.84
N GLN A 34 7.61 6.83 3.65
CA GLN A 34 7.65 8.14 3.00
C GLN A 34 6.51 8.26 1.97
N ASP A 35 6.33 9.44 1.39
CA ASP A 35 5.33 9.68 0.34
C ASP A 35 5.53 8.72 -0.84
N GLY A 36 4.44 8.18 -1.39
CA GLY A 36 4.52 7.13 -2.40
C GLY A 36 3.25 6.95 -3.22
N ILE A 37 3.42 6.45 -4.44
CA ILE A 37 2.32 5.95 -5.28
C ILE A 37 2.19 4.45 -5.09
N VAL A 38 1.00 3.99 -4.72
CA VAL A 38 0.68 2.57 -4.62
C VAL A 38 0.60 1.97 -6.03
N ILE A 39 1.48 1.05 -6.37
CA ILE A 39 1.47 0.35 -7.67
C ILE A 39 0.55 -0.87 -7.59
N GLY A 40 0.60 -1.61 -6.48
CA GLY A 40 -0.18 -2.82 -6.29
C GLY A 40 -0.33 -3.16 -4.83
N LEU A 41 -1.50 -3.68 -4.48
CA LEU A 41 -1.85 -4.12 -3.14
C LEU A 41 -2.28 -5.57 -3.18
N ARG A 42 -1.81 -6.34 -2.21
CA ARG A 42 -2.30 -7.69 -2.04
C ARG A 42 -3.73 -7.68 -1.50
N ARG A 43 -4.59 -8.51 -2.11
CA ARG A 43 -5.98 -8.66 -1.71
C ARG A 43 -6.31 -10.02 -1.10
N ASP A 44 -5.38 -10.98 -1.14
CA ASP A 44 -5.56 -12.26 -0.47
C ASP A 44 -5.68 -12.05 1.04
N PRO A 45 -6.66 -12.70 1.71
CA PRO A 45 -6.92 -12.49 3.12
C PRO A 45 -5.86 -13.14 4.04
N VAL A 46 -5.04 -14.04 3.51
CA VAL A 46 -4.03 -14.79 4.26
C VAL A 46 -2.68 -14.62 3.60
N VAL A 47 -1.70 -14.22 4.40
CA VAL A 47 -0.31 -13.98 3.98
C VAL A 47 0.66 -14.60 4.98
N HIS A 48 1.88 -14.86 4.55
CA HIS A 48 2.95 -15.37 5.40
C HIS A 48 3.93 -14.26 5.79
N THR A 49 4.68 -14.46 6.87
CA THR A 49 5.75 -13.55 7.27
C THR A 49 6.81 -13.45 6.16
N GLY A 50 7.24 -12.22 5.84
CA GLY A 50 8.22 -11.95 4.78
C GLY A 50 7.60 -11.81 3.38
N GLU A 51 6.30 -12.02 3.26
CA GLU A 51 5.57 -11.81 2.01
C GLU A 51 5.32 -10.31 1.75
N ARG A 52 5.24 -9.92 0.47
CA ARG A 52 5.06 -8.51 0.10
C ARG A 52 3.58 -8.14 0.19
N ALA A 53 3.28 -7.15 1.02
CA ALA A 53 1.91 -6.63 1.16
C ALA A 53 1.54 -5.62 0.06
N ALA A 54 2.51 -4.81 -0.39
CA ALA A 54 2.31 -3.78 -1.40
C ALA A 54 3.57 -3.52 -2.22
N PHE A 55 3.38 -2.95 -3.39
CA PHE A 55 4.43 -2.34 -4.22
C PHE A 55 4.18 -0.83 -4.29
N VAL A 56 5.22 -0.04 -4.04
CA VAL A 56 5.12 1.42 -3.93
C VAL A 56 6.25 2.06 -4.73
N ALA A 57 5.93 3.04 -5.57
CA ALA A 57 6.90 3.94 -6.18
C ALA A 57 7.14 5.12 -5.24
N TYR A 58 8.41 5.43 -4.98
CA TYR A 58 8.80 6.52 -4.09
C TYR A 58 9.36 7.75 -4.79
N GLU A 59 9.71 7.60 -6.07
CA GLU A 59 10.23 8.68 -6.91
C GLU A 59 9.43 8.63 -8.21
N TRP A 60 8.80 9.74 -8.56
CA TRP A 60 8.01 9.89 -9.79
C TRP A 60 7.91 11.37 -10.16
N ASP A 61 7.61 11.62 -11.44
CA ASP A 61 7.32 12.94 -11.97
C ASP A 61 5.91 12.96 -12.58
N GLU A 62 5.20 14.07 -12.40
CA GLU A 62 3.93 14.31 -13.08
C GLU A 62 4.17 15.00 -14.43
N VAL A 63 3.69 14.40 -15.52
CA VAL A 63 3.80 14.97 -16.86
C VAL A 63 2.40 15.27 -17.38
N ALA A 64 2.14 16.54 -17.68
CA ALA A 64 0.91 16.94 -18.35
C ALA A 64 0.93 16.43 -19.80
N CYS A 65 0.07 15.47 -20.13
CA CYS A 65 -0.12 15.04 -21.51
C CYS A 65 -1.26 15.85 -22.14
N THR A 66 -0.93 16.75 -23.07
CA THR A 66 -1.95 17.43 -23.87
C THR A 66 -2.35 16.50 -25.02
N LEU A 67 -3.51 15.86 -24.90
CA LEU A 67 -4.12 15.11 -26.01
C LEU A 67 -4.45 16.11 -27.13
N ARG A 68 -3.80 15.93 -28.29
CA ARG A 68 -4.10 16.66 -29.53
C ARG A 68 -5.14 15.92 -30.34
#